data_AF-A0A7X8ATI5-F1
#
_entry.id   AF-A0A7X8ATI5-F1
#
_cell.length_a   1.000
_cell.length_b   1.000
_cell.length_c   1.000
_cell.angle_alpha   90.00
_cell.angle_beta   90.00
_cell.angle_gamma   90.00
#
_symmetry.space_group_name_H-M   'P 1'
#
loop_
_entity.id
_entity.type
_entity.pdbx_description
1 polymer ?
#
loop_
_entity_poly.entity_id
_entity_poly.type
_entity_poly.pdbx_seq_one_letter_code
_entity_poly.pdbx_strand_id
1 'polypeptide(L)'
;MRKVFTKVFAVIILGLVLSISSIYILSDKRISFAPGEPKSSERLDKNNLEDKTSNNETSSDKTPNDDQDKELEDSEKDINSNENIEPEENTETEEDTQLSVKLSFAGDVLLASGVESLIEQKGTEFIISDVKHIFEESDISMVNLECAISERGTKAPDKQFTFRAKSQTLDVLKSSKIDIVSLANNHTLDFGVEALLDTFQNLKDYGIEYAGAGMNMDEAARPVFIEEKGIKIAFIASSRVIPVVSWTAGENTPGLAVTYDPKRTLEEIASAKKQADIVVVYVHWGEERKEMPLDYQKNMARAYIDEGADIVVGSHPHVLQGLEFYKGKLIAYSLGNFIFTDSRKDTMVLQAEVNKSGVESVRIIPCRIENLRPVLIKDEEESSKLIEKVESLSFDVEINMDGFVDFKKLESGTS
;
A
#
# COMPACT_ATOMS: atom_id res chain seq x y z
N MET A 1 -20.34 -65.62 0.11
CA MET A 1 -20.75 -64.58 -0.87
C MET A 1 -19.71 -63.46 -0.89
N ARG A 2 -18.71 -63.48 -1.79
CA ARG A 2 -17.62 -62.45 -1.81
C ARG A 2 -16.92 -62.24 -3.17
N LYS A 3 -17.56 -62.59 -4.30
CA LYS A 3 -16.99 -62.50 -5.67
C LYS A 3 -17.95 -61.95 -6.75
N VAL A 4 -19.03 -61.25 -6.35
CA VAL A 4 -20.04 -60.70 -7.30
C VAL A 4 -20.00 -59.17 -7.40
N PHE A 5 -19.71 -58.47 -6.30
CA PHE A 5 -19.77 -56.99 -6.28
C PHE A 5 -18.71 -56.28 -7.14
N THR A 6 -17.56 -56.90 -7.40
CA THR A 6 -16.43 -56.24 -8.09
C THR A 6 -16.64 -56.01 -9.60
N LYS A 7 -17.74 -56.50 -10.19
CA LYS A 7 -18.02 -56.34 -11.64
C LYS A 7 -19.06 -55.28 -12.00
N VAL A 8 -19.80 -54.73 -11.04
CA VAL A 8 -20.83 -53.71 -11.32
C VAL A 8 -20.23 -52.29 -11.38
N PHE A 9 -19.26 -51.99 -10.51
CA PHE A 9 -18.66 -50.65 -10.43
C PHE A 9 -17.83 -50.24 -11.66
N ALA A 10 -17.24 -51.21 -12.38
CA ALA A 10 -16.38 -50.95 -13.53
C ALA A 10 -17.14 -50.42 -14.77
N VAL A 11 -18.46 -50.62 -14.86
CA VAL A 11 -19.27 -50.23 -16.03
C VAL A 11 -19.71 -48.77 -15.96
N ILE A 12 -19.90 -48.22 -14.76
CA ILE A 12 -20.41 -46.85 -14.56
C ILE A 12 -19.31 -45.81 -14.86
N ILE A 13 -18.05 -46.10 -14.51
CA ILE A 13 -16.93 -45.15 -14.67
C ILE A 13 -16.60 -44.92 -16.16
N LEU A 14 -16.75 -45.93 -17.03
CA LEU A 14 -16.47 -45.78 -18.46
C LEU A 14 -17.56 -44.95 -19.20
N GLY A 15 -18.75 -44.81 -18.63
CA GLY A 15 -19.84 -44.04 -19.22
C GLY A 15 -19.73 -42.52 -19.04
N LEU A 16 -19.00 -42.05 -18.02
CA LEU A 16 -18.90 -40.61 -17.71
C LEU A 16 -17.76 -39.89 -18.43
N VAL A 17 -16.81 -40.61 -19.01
CA VAL A 17 -15.61 -40.03 -19.65
C VAL A 17 -15.88 -39.58 -21.10
N LEU A 18 -16.94 -40.08 -21.74
CA LEU A 18 -17.26 -39.79 -23.15
C LEU A 18 -18.28 -38.65 -23.37
N SER A 19 -18.81 -38.04 -22.30
CA SER A 19 -19.76 -36.91 -22.40
C SER A 19 -19.08 -35.53 -22.35
N ILE A 20 -17.85 -35.43 -21.85
CA ILE A 20 -17.13 -34.16 -21.67
C ILE A 20 -16.34 -33.76 -22.94
N SER A 21 -16.00 -34.72 -23.80
CA SER A 21 -15.17 -34.50 -25.01
C SER A 21 -15.83 -33.67 -26.12
N SER A 22 -17.15 -33.46 -26.07
CA SER A 22 -17.94 -32.94 -27.21
C SER A 22 -18.30 -31.45 -27.14
N ILE A 23 -17.82 -30.71 -26.12
CA ILE A 23 -18.10 -29.27 -25.96
C ILE A 23 -16.93 -28.40 -26.49
N TYR A 24 -15.75 -28.98 -26.71
CA TYR A 24 -14.53 -28.23 -27.10
C TYR A 24 -14.30 -28.07 -28.62
N ILE A 25 -15.35 -28.10 -29.43
CA ILE A 25 -15.29 -27.79 -30.88
C ILE A 25 -16.51 -26.94 -31.29
N LEU A 26 -16.42 -25.60 -31.14
CA LEU A 26 -17.07 -24.58 -31.99
C LEU A 26 -16.87 -23.14 -31.46
N SER A 27 -15.65 -22.59 -31.50
CA SER A 27 -15.43 -21.14 -31.24
C SER A 27 -14.20 -20.48 -31.90
N ASP A 28 -13.38 -21.17 -32.72
CA ASP A 28 -12.38 -20.46 -33.55
C ASP A 28 -13.06 -19.80 -34.77
N LYS A 29 -13.59 -18.58 -34.55
CA LYS A 29 -13.89 -17.61 -35.59
C LYS A 29 -13.21 -16.27 -35.25
N ARG A 30 -11.95 -16.16 -35.66
CA ARG A 30 -11.17 -14.91 -35.65
C ARG A 30 -11.94 -13.82 -36.40
N ILE A 31 -12.24 -12.73 -35.71
CA ILE A 31 -12.64 -11.47 -36.34
C ILE A 31 -11.44 -10.53 -36.21
N SER A 32 -10.71 -10.36 -37.30
CA SER A 32 -9.58 -9.43 -37.39
C SER A 32 -10.09 -8.00 -37.54
N PHE A 33 -9.98 -7.19 -36.50
CA PHE A 33 -10.10 -5.74 -36.63
C PHE A 33 -8.74 -5.14 -36.98
N ALA A 34 -8.64 -4.56 -38.18
CA ALA A 34 -7.53 -3.69 -38.55
C ALA A 34 -7.80 -2.26 -38.04
N PRO A 35 -6.77 -1.49 -37.64
CA PRO A 35 -6.94 -0.08 -37.28
C PRO A 35 -7.33 0.74 -38.51
N GLY A 36 -8.33 1.61 -38.38
CA GLY A 36 -8.72 2.55 -39.42
C GLY A 36 -7.88 3.83 -39.39
N GLU A 37 -7.44 4.30 -40.56
CA GLU A 37 -6.77 5.60 -40.68
C GLU A 37 -7.72 6.78 -40.39
N PRO A 38 -7.21 7.89 -39.84
CA PRO A 38 -8.02 9.08 -39.57
C PRO A 38 -8.40 9.80 -40.87
N LYS A 39 -9.69 10.11 -41.05
CA LYS A 39 -10.13 11.01 -42.13
C LYS A 39 -9.79 12.46 -41.78
N SER A 40 -9.27 13.17 -42.77
CA SER A 40 -8.91 14.59 -42.71
C SER A 40 -10.03 15.49 -43.27
N SER A 41 -9.85 16.81 -43.11
CA SER A 41 -10.79 17.90 -43.50
C SER A 41 -12.08 17.94 -42.65
N GLU A 42 -12.68 19.11 -42.40
CA GLU A 42 -12.60 20.38 -43.14
C GLU A 42 -11.99 21.57 -42.36
N ARG A 43 -11.48 22.56 -43.09
CA ARG A 43 -11.27 23.92 -42.61
C ARG A 43 -12.47 24.76 -43.06
N LEU A 44 -12.93 25.69 -42.21
CA LEU A 44 -13.68 26.87 -42.68
C LEU A 44 -13.08 28.15 -42.09
N ASP A 45 -13.05 29.17 -42.94
CA ASP A 45 -12.11 30.29 -42.98
C ASP A 45 -12.17 31.32 -41.85
N LYS A 46 -11.08 32.11 -41.76
CA LYS A 46 -11.07 33.41 -41.09
C LYS A 46 -11.65 34.49 -42.00
N ASN A 47 -12.49 35.36 -41.44
CA ASN A 47 -12.62 36.82 -41.69
C ASN A 47 -13.61 37.38 -40.63
N ASN A 48 -13.58 38.64 -40.21
CA ASN A 48 -12.92 39.84 -40.72
C ASN A 48 -12.40 40.74 -39.58
N LEU A 49 -11.68 41.84 -39.88
CA LEU A 49 -11.28 42.89 -38.91
C LEU A 49 -12.23 44.10 -38.91
N GLU A 50 -12.30 44.81 -37.77
CA GLU A 50 -12.53 46.25 -37.51
C GLU A 50 -12.80 46.36 -35.99
N ASP A 51 -11.95 46.88 -35.10
CA ASP A 51 -11.30 48.21 -34.96
C ASP A 51 -12.27 49.40 -34.74
N LYS A 52 -12.28 49.93 -33.50
CA LYS A 52 -12.51 51.34 -33.14
C LYS A 52 -12.31 51.66 -31.65
N THR A 53 -11.12 52.19 -31.35
CA THR A 53 -10.85 53.44 -30.59
C THR A 53 -11.70 53.89 -29.38
N SER A 54 -10.98 54.13 -28.26
CA SER A 54 -11.00 55.32 -27.36
C SER A 54 -12.23 55.68 -26.49
N ASN A 55 -12.04 55.64 -25.16
CA ASN A 55 -12.03 56.77 -24.18
C ASN A 55 -11.92 56.16 -22.76
N ASN A 56 -11.04 56.51 -21.80
CA ASN A 56 -10.19 57.69 -21.48
C ASN A 56 -10.85 58.81 -20.66
N GLU A 57 -10.73 58.73 -19.33
CA GLU A 57 -10.71 59.77 -18.26
C GLU A 57 -10.26 59.02 -16.97
N THR A 58 -9.09 59.28 -16.34
CA THR A 58 -8.73 60.34 -15.35
C THR A 58 -9.57 60.34 -14.05
N SER A 59 -9.02 60.57 -12.85
CA SER A 59 -7.79 61.33 -12.49
C SER A 59 -7.14 60.91 -11.14
N SER A 60 -5.85 61.27 -10.94
CA SER A 60 -5.21 61.87 -9.72
C SER A 60 -5.42 61.22 -8.33
N ASP A 61 -4.50 61.16 -7.36
CA ASP A 61 -3.32 61.99 -7.00
C ASP A 61 -2.59 61.25 -5.82
N LYS A 62 -1.32 61.37 -5.39
CA LYS A 62 -0.14 62.24 -5.63
C LYS A 62 1.18 61.44 -5.48
N THR A 63 2.32 62.10 -5.69
CA THR A 63 3.69 61.66 -5.29
C THR A 63 4.36 62.69 -4.32
N PRO A 64 5.70 62.88 -4.22
CA PRO A 64 6.53 62.28 -3.16
C PRO A 64 7.41 63.30 -2.38
N ASN A 65 8.41 62.79 -1.64
CA ASN A 65 9.77 63.34 -1.40
C ASN A 65 10.62 62.13 -0.92
N ASP A 66 11.86 61.82 -1.34
CA ASP A 66 13.10 62.56 -1.70
C ASP A 66 14.09 62.76 -0.53
N ASP A 67 15.36 62.44 -0.83
CA ASP A 67 16.64 62.82 -0.18
C ASP A 67 16.96 62.32 1.26
N GLN A 68 18.23 62.09 1.67
CA GLN A 68 19.54 62.27 0.99
C GLN A 68 20.65 61.37 1.62
N ASP A 69 21.79 61.22 0.94
CA ASP A 69 23.00 60.50 1.42
C ASP A 69 23.78 61.23 2.53
N LYS A 70 24.65 60.48 3.26
CA LYS A 70 26.05 60.91 3.53
C LYS A 70 27.01 59.84 4.08
N GLU A 71 28.29 60.20 4.04
CA GLU A 71 29.47 59.33 4.08
C GLU A 71 30.22 59.31 5.43
N LEU A 72 31.04 58.26 5.61
CA LEU A 72 32.41 58.19 6.18
C LEU A 72 32.86 59.23 7.24
N GLU A 73 33.50 58.74 8.33
CA GLU A 73 34.98 58.79 8.46
C GLU A 73 35.54 57.95 9.64
N ASP A 74 36.88 57.82 9.68
CA ASP A 74 37.68 56.96 10.55
C ASP A 74 37.96 57.48 11.98
N SER A 75 38.31 56.58 12.90
CA SER A 75 39.45 56.81 13.82
C SER A 75 39.97 55.52 14.48
N GLU A 76 41.22 55.13 14.18
CA GLU A 76 41.94 54.08 14.92
C GLU A 76 42.36 54.52 16.34
N LYS A 77 42.57 53.54 17.24
CA LYS A 77 43.61 53.64 18.29
C LYS A 77 43.93 52.32 18.98
N ASP A 78 45.20 51.94 18.97
CA ASP A 78 45.73 50.80 19.73
C ASP A 78 45.67 51.03 21.25
N ILE A 79 45.32 49.98 22.01
CA ILE A 79 46.04 49.61 23.23
C ILE A 79 46.26 48.09 23.20
N ASN A 80 47.48 47.67 23.53
CA ASN A 80 47.94 46.28 23.50
C ASN A 80 47.91 45.65 24.90
N SER A 81 47.32 44.46 25.03
CA SER A 81 47.46 43.60 26.21
C SER A 81 47.36 42.12 25.84
N ASN A 82 48.47 41.38 25.94
CA ASN A 82 48.49 39.92 25.85
C ASN A 82 47.77 39.29 27.07
N GLU A 83 46.79 38.42 26.81
CA GLU A 83 46.53 37.26 27.66
C GLU A 83 46.46 36.00 26.78
N ASN A 84 47.03 34.89 27.26
CA ASN A 84 46.98 33.62 26.54
C ASN A 84 45.58 33.02 26.67
N ILE A 85 44.91 32.84 25.54
CA ILE A 85 43.73 31.97 25.44
C ILE A 85 44.16 30.77 24.61
N GLU A 86 44.15 29.57 25.22
CA GLU A 86 44.35 28.33 24.49
C GLU A 86 43.14 28.10 23.57
N PRO A 87 43.32 27.66 22.31
CA PRO A 87 42.18 27.39 21.45
C PRO A 87 41.47 26.13 21.94
N GLU A 88 40.32 26.31 22.59
CA GLU A 88 39.39 25.21 22.84
C GLU A 88 38.94 24.65 21.48
N GLU A 89 39.34 23.41 21.19
CA GLU A 89 38.82 22.65 20.06
C GLU A 89 37.36 22.33 20.32
N ASN A 90 36.47 23.25 19.93
CA ASN A 90 35.02 23.04 19.90
C ASN A 90 34.66 22.09 18.74
N THR A 91 35.17 20.84 18.81
CA THR A 91 34.70 19.70 18.01
C THR A 91 33.39 19.19 18.57
N GLU A 92 32.39 20.08 18.69
CA GLU A 92 30.99 19.66 18.69
C GLU A 92 30.66 19.26 17.25
N THR A 93 31.09 18.05 16.87
CA THR A 93 30.38 17.32 15.83
C THR A 93 28.99 17.05 16.36
N GLU A 94 28.02 17.87 15.95
CA GLU A 94 26.62 17.49 16.02
C GLU A 94 26.49 16.15 15.29
N GLU A 95 26.33 15.06 16.04
CA GLU A 95 25.78 13.84 15.49
C GLU A 95 24.34 14.18 15.11
N ASP A 96 24.15 14.50 13.82
CA ASP A 96 22.85 14.59 13.16
C ASP A 96 22.18 13.21 13.29
N THR A 97 21.55 13.05 14.45
CA THR A 97 20.85 11.86 14.90
C THR A 97 19.52 11.83 14.18
N GLN A 98 19.63 11.62 12.87
CA GLN A 98 18.57 11.75 11.87
C GLN A 98 17.37 10.92 12.35
N LEU A 99 16.36 11.63 12.87
CA LEU A 99 15.26 11.00 13.61
C LEU A 99 14.59 9.93 12.74
N SER A 100 14.43 8.71 13.25
CA SER A 100 13.84 7.61 12.49
C SER A 100 12.37 7.39 12.86
N VAL A 101 11.55 7.09 11.85
CA VAL A 101 10.13 6.73 12.00
C VAL A 101 9.99 5.22 11.76
N LYS A 102 9.40 4.50 12.73
CA LYS A 102 9.12 3.08 12.65
C LYS A 102 7.75 2.83 12.06
N LEU A 103 7.74 2.23 10.87
CA LEU A 103 6.55 1.79 10.16
C LEU A 103 6.30 0.31 10.43
N SER A 104 5.06 -0.07 10.78
CA SER A 104 4.64 -1.48 10.81
C SER A 104 3.58 -1.79 9.78
N PHE A 105 3.75 -2.91 9.08
CA PHE A 105 2.82 -3.42 8.07
C PHE A 105 2.38 -4.83 8.43
N ALA A 106 1.10 -5.13 8.23
CA ALA A 106 0.58 -6.50 8.30
C ALA A 106 -0.41 -6.75 7.15
N GLY A 107 -0.67 -8.02 6.85
CA GLY A 107 -1.40 -8.45 5.66
C GLY A 107 -2.93 -8.31 5.72
N ASP A 108 -3.62 -9.30 5.17
CA ASP A 108 -5.07 -9.27 4.95
C ASP A 108 -5.86 -9.42 6.27
N VAL A 109 -6.66 -8.39 6.60
CA VAL A 109 -7.48 -8.28 7.81
C VAL A 109 -8.96 -8.36 7.46
N LEU A 110 -9.59 -9.45 7.87
CA LEU A 110 -10.99 -9.78 7.69
C LEU A 110 -11.71 -9.75 9.04
N LEU A 111 -12.41 -8.65 9.34
CA LEU A 111 -13.14 -8.46 10.60
C LEU A 111 -14.52 -9.16 10.65
N ALA A 112 -14.89 -9.86 9.58
CA ALA A 112 -16.16 -10.57 9.43
C ALA A 112 -16.03 -12.09 9.72
N SER A 113 -16.93 -12.91 9.15
CA SER A 113 -16.81 -14.37 9.02
C SER A 113 -16.57 -15.20 10.30
N GLY A 114 -16.80 -14.60 11.47
CA GLY A 114 -16.63 -15.22 12.79
C GLY A 114 -15.86 -14.36 13.79
N VAL A 115 -15.10 -13.36 13.31
CA VAL A 115 -14.37 -12.40 14.17
C VAL A 115 -15.34 -11.57 15.02
N GLU A 116 -16.46 -11.11 14.46
CA GLU A 116 -17.56 -10.50 15.25
C GLU A 116 -17.99 -11.38 16.43
N SER A 117 -18.31 -12.65 16.19
CA SER A 117 -18.75 -13.56 17.24
C SER A 117 -17.65 -13.91 18.25
N LEU A 118 -16.37 -13.72 17.88
CA LEU A 118 -15.25 -13.84 18.80
C LEU A 118 -15.10 -12.58 19.67
N ILE A 119 -15.28 -11.39 19.11
CA ILE A 119 -15.37 -10.11 19.84
C ILE A 119 -16.53 -10.15 20.83
N GLU A 120 -17.72 -10.60 20.41
CA GLU A 120 -18.90 -10.78 21.28
C GLU A 120 -18.65 -11.76 22.45
N GLN A 121 -17.72 -12.72 22.30
CA GLN A 121 -17.39 -13.74 23.33
C GLN A 121 -16.17 -13.40 24.21
N LYS A 122 -15.26 -12.56 23.73
CA LYS A 122 -13.92 -12.34 24.35
C LYS A 122 -13.53 -10.87 24.51
N GLY A 123 -14.27 -9.95 23.91
CA GLY A 123 -13.92 -8.54 23.81
C GLY A 123 -12.88 -8.27 22.72
N THR A 124 -12.86 -7.02 22.25
CA THR A 124 -11.99 -6.49 21.21
C THR A 124 -10.50 -6.82 21.43
N GLU A 125 -9.98 -6.54 22.64
CA GLU A 125 -8.56 -6.73 22.96
C GLU A 125 -8.08 -8.18 22.75
N PHE A 126 -8.96 -9.18 22.84
CA PHE A 126 -8.60 -10.57 22.61
C PHE A 126 -8.18 -10.86 21.16
N ILE A 127 -8.66 -10.08 20.18
CA ILE A 127 -8.32 -10.29 18.76
C ILE A 127 -6.85 -9.93 18.47
N ILE A 128 -6.21 -9.14 19.33
CA ILE A 128 -4.93 -8.48 19.03
C ILE A 128 -3.89 -8.57 20.17
N SER A 129 -4.25 -9.07 21.35
CA SER A 129 -3.43 -9.03 22.58
C SER A 129 -1.97 -9.49 22.45
N ASP A 130 -1.70 -10.43 21.55
CA ASP A 130 -0.39 -11.08 21.44
C ASP A 130 0.57 -10.32 20.50
N VAL A 131 0.05 -9.41 19.69
CA VAL A 131 0.80 -8.58 18.72
C VAL A 131 0.65 -7.08 18.96
N LYS A 132 -0.31 -6.66 19.80
CA LYS A 132 -0.66 -5.25 20.06
C LYS A 132 0.56 -4.35 20.32
N HIS A 133 1.44 -4.79 21.21
CA HIS A 133 2.66 -4.07 21.59
C HIS A 133 3.55 -3.71 20.39
N ILE A 134 3.61 -4.54 19.35
CA ILE A 134 4.40 -4.30 18.13
C ILE A 134 3.92 -3.02 17.42
N PHE A 135 2.61 -2.79 17.40
CA PHE A 135 1.98 -1.62 16.79
C PHE A 135 1.97 -0.42 17.74
N GLU A 136 1.77 -0.63 19.06
CA GLU A 136 1.91 0.41 20.08
C GLU A 136 3.36 0.98 20.14
N GLU A 137 4.38 0.17 19.84
CA GLU A 137 5.80 0.55 19.70
C GLU A 137 6.15 1.15 18.31
N SER A 138 5.21 1.14 17.36
CA SER A 138 5.41 1.74 16.02
C SER A 138 4.96 3.19 16.02
N ASP A 139 5.58 4.01 15.16
CA ASP A 139 5.17 5.41 14.98
C ASP A 139 3.92 5.51 14.10
N ILE A 140 3.86 4.74 13.00
CA ILE A 140 2.71 4.61 12.09
C ILE A 140 2.53 3.13 11.71
N SER A 141 1.30 2.65 11.55
CA SER A 141 1.06 1.31 10.99
C SER A 141 -0.11 1.19 10.00
N MET A 142 -0.01 0.19 9.11
CA MET A 142 -0.94 0.00 7.99
C MET A 142 -1.24 -1.48 7.67
N VAL A 143 -2.51 -1.79 7.35
CA VAL A 143 -2.97 -3.15 6.96
C VAL A 143 -3.93 -3.12 5.76
N ASN A 144 -4.24 -4.28 5.15
CA ASN A 144 -5.33 -4.39 4.16
C ASN A 144 -6.66 -4.77 4.84
N LEU A 145 -7.69 -3.93 4.73
CA LEU A 145 -9.00 -4.21 5.32
C LEU A 145 -9.94 -4.86 4.30
N GLU A 146 -10.02 -6.19 4.35
CA GLU A 146 -10.64 -7.03 3.32
C GLU A 146 -12.12 -7.35 3.58
N CYS A 147 -12.88 -6.36 4.06
CA CYS A 147 -14.34 -6.43 4.20
C CYS A 147 -14.97 -5.04 4.25
N ALA A 148 -16.21 -4.91 3.75
CA ALA A 148 -16.97 -3.67 3.91
C ALA A 148 -17.39 -3.45 5.37
N ILE A 149 -17.33 -2.22 5.88
CA ILE A 149 -17.73 -1.85 7.24
C ILE A 149 -19.08 -1.13 7.19
N SER A 150 -20.17 -1.88 7.36
CA SER A 150 -21.55 -1.40 7.16
C SER A 150 -22.58 -2.42 7.68
N GLU A 151 -23.78 -1.96 8.02
CA GLU A 151 -24.95 -2.82 8.21
C GLU A 151 -25.91 -2.81 6.99
N ARG A 152 -25.63 -1.94 6.00
CA ARG A 152 -26.42 -1.66 4.80
C ARG A 152 -25.76 -2.22 3.52
N GLY A 153 -26.31 -1.87 2.35
CA GLY A 153 -25.84 -2.38 1.07
C GLY A 153 -26.43 -3.75 0.70
N THR A 154 -26.29 -4.10 -0.57
CA THR A 154 -26.80 -5.33 -1.17
C THR A 154 -25.65 -6.19 -1.66
N LYS A 155 -25.60 -7.45 -1.24
CA LYS A 155 -24.55 -8.42 -1.63
C LYS A 155 -24.35 -8.43 -3.15
N ALA A 156 -23.09 -8.34 -3.57
CA ALA A 156 -22.69 -8.45 -4.97
C ALA A 156 -23.24 -9.75 -5.62
N PRO A 157 -23.87 -9.66 -6.81
CA PRO A 157 -24.40 -10.83 -7.50
C PRO A 157 -23.28 -11.80 -7.88
N ASP A 158 -23.59 -13.10 -7.83
CA ASP A 158 -22.75 -14.23 -8.25
C ASP A 158 -21.36 -14.37 -7.58
N LYS A 159 -20.95 -13.45 -6.69
CA LYS A 159 -19.69 -13.57 -5.93
C LYS A 159 -19.84 -14.60 -4.81
N GLN A 160 -19.03 -15.67 -4.88
CA GLN A 160 -19.04 -16.79 -3.95
C GLN A 160 -18.85 -16.37 -2.49
N PHE A 161 -17.79 -15.63 -2.19
CA PHE A 161 -17.51 -15.09 -0.86
C PHE A 161 -17.77 -13.59 -0.83
N THR A 162 -18.48 -13.12 0.20
CA THR A 162 -18.73 -11.69 0.41
C THR A 162 -18.68 -11.37 1.89
N PHE A 163 -17.90 -10.38 2.27
CA PHE A 163 -17.56 -10.05 3.65
C PHE A 163 -18.00 -8.63 4.00
N ARG A 164 -18.69 -8.53 5.14
CA ARG A 164 -19.12 -7.27 5.73
C ARG A 164 -19.10 -7.42 7.24
N ALA A 165 -18.61 -6.41 7.94
CA ALA A 165 -18.56 -6.36 9.39
C ALA A 165 -19.31 -5.13 9.94
N LYS A 166 -19.83 -5.21 11.16
CA LYS A 166 -20.37 -4.04 11.90
C LYS A 166 -19.24 -3.04 12.21
N SER A 167 -19.58 -1.75 12.36
CA SER A 167 -18.59 -0.69 12.62
C SER A 167 -17.81 -0.86 13.93
N GLN A 168 -18.41 -1.48 14.96
CA GLN A 168 -17.73 -1.74 16.23
C GLN A 168 -16.53 -2.70 16.10
N THR A 169 -16.40 -3.44 15.00
CA THR A 169 -15.20 -4.25 14.75
C THR A 169 -13.94 -3.40 14.50
N LEU A 170 -14.10 -2.13 14.10
CA LEU A 170 -12.99 -1.18 14.00
C LEU A 170 -12.36 -0.84 15.36
N ASP A 171 -13.01 -1.17 16.48
CA ASP A 171 -12.38 -1.11 17.81
C ASP A 171 -11.07 -1.90 17.83
N VAL A 172 -10.98 -3.01 17.07
CA VAL A 172 -9.78 -3.88 17.00
C VAL A 172 -8.59 -3.16 16.37
N LEU A 173 -8.84 -2.39 15.32
CA LEU A 173 -7.82 -1.61 14.63
C LEU A 173 -7.41 -0.40 15.48
N LYS A 174 -8.41 0.33 16.00
CA LYS A 174 -8.22 1.54 16.80
C LYS A 174 -7.50 1.27 18.12
N SER A 175 -7.84 0.21 18.84
CA SER A 175 -7.16 -0.10 20.10
C SER A 175 -5.73 -0.60 19.89
N SER A 176 -5.42 -1.16 18.71
CA SER A 176 -4.09 -1.64 18.32
C SER A 176 -3.18 -0.57 17.72
N LYS A 177 -3.60 0.70 17.63
CA LYS A 177 -2.88 1.75 16.89
C LYS A 177 -2.61 1.37 15.42
N ILE A 178 -3.62 0.84 14.73
CA ILE A 178 -3.63 0.76 13.26
C ILE A 178 -4.13 2.09 12.72
N ASP A 179 -3.21 2.89 12.17
CA ASP A 179 -3.48 4.27 11.76
C ASP A 179 -4.08 4.35 10.34
N ILE A 180 -3.70 3.43 9.45
CA ILE A 180 -4.10 3.43 8.03
C ILE A 180 -4.64 2.05 7.58
N VAL A 181 -5.66 2.04 6.73
CA VAL A 181 -6.08 0.83 5.99
C VAL A 181 -6.00 1.01 4.47
N SER A 182 -5.52 -0.01 3.77
CA SER A 182 -5.80 -0.20 2.34
C SER A 182 -7.25 -0.67 2.18
N LEU A 183 -8.02 0.06 1.37
CA LEU A 183 -9.33 -0.35 0.86
C LEU A 183 -9.29 -0.80 -0.60
N ALA A 184 -8.12 -0.82 -1.24
CA ALA A 184 -7.96 -1.27 -2.61
C ALA A 184 -7.85 -2.80 -2.69
N ASN A 185 -8.94 -3.52 -2.42
CA ASN A 185 -9.00 -4.98 -2.53
C ASN A 185 -10.28 -5.49 -3.21
N ASN A 186 -10.31 -6.78 -3.50
CA ASN A 186 -11.40 -7.47 -4.18
C ASN A 186 -12.69 -7.62 -3.33
N HIS A 187 -12.72 -7.20 -2.06
CA HIS A 187 -13.82 -7.39 -1.11
C HIS A 187 -14.53 -6.09 -0.66
N THR A 188 -13.93 -4.92 -0.84
CA THR A 188 -14.46 -3.61 -0.36
C THR A 188 -15.88 -3.27 -0.85
N LEU A 189 -16.24 -3.61 -2.11
CA LEU A 189 -17.58 -3.37 -2.67
C LEU A 189 -18.50 -4.61 -2.62
N ASP A 190 -18.23 -5.57 -1.73
CA ASP A 190 -19.04 -6.80 -1.59
C ASP A 190 -20.52 -6.58 -1.31
N PHE A 191 -20.89 -5.42 -0.77
CA PHE A 191 -22.28 -5.01 -0.52
C PHE A 191 -22.64 -3.72 -1.30
N GLY A 192 -21.88 -3.43 -2.36
CA GLY A 192 -22.09 -2.31 -3.27
C GLY A 192 -21.69 -0.95 -2.68
N VAL A 193 -21.95 0.11 -3.46
CA VAL A 193 -21.53 1.48 -3.13
C VAL A 193 -22.11 1.97 -1.80
N GLU A 194 -23.33 1.58 -1.42
CA GLU A 194 -23.91 1.98 -0.12
C GLU A 194 -23.04 1.53 1.07
N ALA A 195 -22.51 0.31 1.03
CA ALA A 195 -21.61 -0.20 2.05
C ALA A 195 -20.19 0.40 1.96
N LEU A 196 -19.73 0.77 0.77
CA LEU A 196 -18.47 1.50 0.57
C LEU A 196 -18.53 2.89 1.23
N LEU A 197 -19.64 3.63 1.04
CA LEU A 197 -19.83 4.95 1.65
C LEU A 197 -19.94 4.87 3.18
N ASP A 198 -20.62 3.86 3.70
CA ASP A 198 -20.61 3.56 5.14
C ASP A 198 -19.19 3.22 5.62
N THR A 199 -18.39 2.50 4.83
CA THR A 199 -17.00 2.14 5.21
C THR A 199 -16.14 3.40 5.36
N PHE A 200 -16.22 4.34 4.40
CA PHE A 200 -15.52 5.63 4.47
C PHE A 200 -15.92 6.45 5.70
N GLN A 201 -17.22 6.52 6.01
CA GLN A 201 -17.72 7.27 7.15
C GLN A 201 -17.35 6.61 8.49
N ASN A 202 -17.48 5.29 8.60
CA ASN A 202 -17.11 4.53 9.79
C ASN A 202 -15.61 4.64 10.11
N LEU A 203 -14.72 4.51 9.13
CA LEU A 203 -13.28 4.68 9.32
C LEU A 203 -12.94 6.10 9.81
N LYS A 204 -13.56 7.12 9.20
CA LYS A 204 -13.42 8.52 9.60
C LYS A 204 -13.91 8.80 11.02
N ASP A 205 -15.07 8.27 11.42
CA ASP A 205 -15.59 8.41 12.79
C ASP A 205 -14.73 7.65 13.82
N TYR A 206 -14.03 6.60 13.37
CA TYR A 206 -13.00 5.92 14.14
C TYR A 206 -11.66 6.67 14.18
N GLY A 207 -11.39 7.60 13.26
CA GLY A 207 -10.10 8.27 13.15
C GLY A 207 -9.01 7.37 12.57
N ILE A 208 -9.39 6.46 11.66
CA ILE A 208 -8.48 5.60 10.90
C ILE A 208 -8.45 6.13 9.47
N GLU A 209 -7.27 6.46 8.96
CA GLU A 209 -7.08 6.91 7.58
C GLU A 209 -7.23 5.75 6.59
N TYR A 210 -7.54 6.05 5.33
CA TYR A 210 -7.63 5.02 4.29
C TYR A 210 -7.14 5.49 2.93
N ALA A 211 -6.59 4.53 2.18
CA ALA A 211 -6.09 4.75 0.83
C ALA A 211 -6.71 3.76 -0.17
N GLY A 212 -6.72 4.14 -1.45
CA GLY A 212 -7.04 3.22 -2.55
C GLY A 212 -8.53 3.07 -2.88
N ALA A 213 -9.41 3.86 -2.27
CA ALA A 213 -10.83 3.95 -2.57
C ALA A 213 -11.36 5.36 -2.26
N GLY A 214 -12.39 5.82 -2.99
CA GLY A 214 -12.94 7.18 -2.82
C GLY A 214 -14.24 7.41 -3.59
N MET A 215 -14.77 8.64 -3.56
CA MET A 215 -16.01 9.02 -4.28
C MET A 215 -15.84 9.13 -5.80
N ASN A 216 -14.59 9.23 -6.25
CA ASN A 216 -14.13 9.35 -7.63
C ASN A 216 -12.66 8.89 -7.71
N MET A 217 -12.10 8.78 -8.91
CA MET A 217 -10.73 8.29 -9.12
C MET A 217 -9.66 9.20 -8.50
N ASP A 218 -9.86 10.53 -8.48
CA ASP A 218 -8.88 11.49 -7.91
C ASP A 218 -8.94 11.57 -6.37
N GLU A 219 -9.94 10.95 -5.75
CA GLU A 219 -9.96 10.57 -4.34
C GLU A 219 -9.36 9.17 -4.13
N ALA A 220 -9.78 8.19 -4.92
CA ALA A 220 -9.35 6.81 -4.73
C ALA A 220 -7.84 6.63 -4.91
N ALA A 221 -7.23 7.34 -5.86
CA ALA A 221 -5.80 7.28 -6.15
C ALA A 221 -4.96 8.21 -5.24
N ARG A 222 -5.59 9.01 -4.37
CA ARG A 222 -4.89 10.01 -3.55
C ARG A 222 -3.98 9.36 -2.50
N PRO A 223 -2.71 9.81 -2.36
CA PRO A 223 -1.88 9.41 -1.23
C PRO A 223 -2.43 9.98 0.09
N VAL A 224 -2.47 9.16 1.14
CA VAL A 224 -2.53 9.66 2.52
C VAL A 224 -1.14 10.20 2.88
N PHE A 225 -1.06 11.43 3.40
CA PHE A 225 0.21 12.01 3.86
C PHE A 225 0.19 12.15 5.38
N ILE A 226 1.20 11.59 6.05
CA ILE A 226 1.44 11.77 7.49
C ILE A 226 2.83 12.38 7.65
N GLU A 227 2.99 13.29 8.60
CA GLU A 227 4.30 13.82 9.00
C GLU A 227 4.54 13.48 10.47
N GLU A 228 5.61 12.75 10.74
CA GLU A 228 5.98 12.25 12.08
C GLU A 228 7.48 12.43 12.27
N LYS A 229 7.91 12.91 13.45
CA LYS A 229 9.30 13.32 13.76
C LYS A 229 9.93 14.27 12.73
N GLY A 230 9.10 15.03 12.00
CA GLY A 230 9.54 15.93 10.92
C GLY A 230 9.87 15.23 9.59
N ILE A 231 9.56 13.94 9.45
CA ILE A 231 9.63 13.18 8.20
C ILE A 231 8.23 13.02 7.64
N LYS A 232 8.05 13.40 6.38
CA LYS A 232 6.77 13.31 5.70
C LYS A 232 6.71 12.06 4.83
N ILE A 233 5.69 11.24 5.06
CA ILE A 233 5.51 9.93 4.42
C ILE A 233 4.19 9.93 3.65
N ALA A 234 4.21 9.42 2.42
CA ALA A 234 3.03 9.23 1.59
C ALA A 234 2.66 7.75 1.48
N PHE A 235 1.39 7.41 1.69
CA PHE A 235 0.87 6.05 1.57
C PHE A 235 -0.14 5.99 0.42
N ILE A 236 0.19 5.23 -0.61
CA ILE A 236 -0.65 4.98 -1.80
C ILE A 236 -1.17 3.55 -1.71
N ALA A 237 -2.44 3.30 -2.04
CA ALA A 237 -2.95 1.94 -2.17
C ALA A 237 -3.63 1.70 -3.53
N SER A 238 -3.47 0.49 -4.09
CA SER A 238 -4.06 0.12 -5.39
C SER A 238 -4.31 -1.38 -5.55
N SER A 239 -5.31 -1.74 -6.36
CA SER A 239 -5.68 -3.15 -6.59
C SER A 239 -5.37 -3.61 -8.02
N ARG A 240 -4.85 -4.83 -8.15
CA ARG A 240 -4.86 -5.58 -9.42
C ARG A 240 -5.78 -6.80 -9.37
N VAL A 241 -6.67 -6.85 -8.38
CA VAL A 241 -7.70 -7.89 -8.22
C VAL A 241 -9.03 -7.24 -7.83
N ILE A 242 -9.94 -7.14 -8.79
CA ILE A 242 -11.35 -6.76 -8.59
C ILE A 242 -12.26 -7.76 -9.33
N PRO A 243 -13.46 -8.09 -8.83
CA PRO A 243 -14.35 -9.03 -9.51
C PRO A 243 -14.88 -8.53 -10.87
N VAL A 244 -15.12 -7.22 -11.01
CA VAL A 244 -15.62 -6.59 -12.24
C VAL A 244 -15.06 -5.18 -12.40
N VAL A 245 -14.85 -4.74 -13.65
CA VAL A 245 -14.25 -3.42 -13.98
C VAL A 245 -15.06 -2.24 -13.42
N SER A 246 -16.38 -2.38 -13.26
CA SER A 246 -17.27 -1.36 -12.70
C SER A 246 -17.10 -1.13 -11.19
N TRP A 247 -16.15 -1.80 -10.52
CA TRP A 247 -15.72 -1.45 -9.16
C TRP A 247 -14.55 -0.46 -9.13
N THR A 248 -13.95 -0.18 -10.29
CA THR A 248 -12.97 0.90 -10.45
C THR A 248 -13.66 2.25 -10.23
N ALA A 249 -13.02 3.16 -9.50
CA ALA A 249 -13.53 4.52 -9.35
C ALA A 249 -13.59 5.24 -10.72
N GLY A 250 -14.64 6.04 -10.93
CA GLY A 250 -14.80 6.84 -12.14
C GLY A 250 -14.55 8.32 -11.89
N GLU A 251 -14.72 9.14 -12.92
CA GLU A 251 -14.66 10.61 -12.80
C GLU A 251 -15.65 11.15 -11.75
N ASN A 252 -16.85 10.56 -11.70
CA ASN A 252 -17.96 10.97 -10.83
C ASN A 252 -18.67 9.77 -10.16
N THR A 253 -17.97 8.64 -9.97
CA THR A 253 -18.56 7.41 -9.39
C THR A 253 -17.62 6.77 -8.36
N PRO A 254 -18.11 6.44 -7.14
CA PRO A 254 -17.28 5.82 -6.11
C PRO A 254 -16.75 4.44 -6.50
N GLY A 255 -15.55 4.10 -6.02
CA GLY A 255 -14.92 2.82 -6.28
C GLY A 255 -13.46 2.78 -5.83
N LEU A 256 -12.70 1.88 -6.44
CA LEU A 256 -11.30 1.56 -6.09
C LEU A 256 -10.29 2.19 -7.05
N ALA A 257 -9.10 2.48 -6.55
CA ALA A 257 -7.91 2.69 -7.36
C ALA A 257 -7.36 1.35 -7.85
N VAL A 258 -7.05 1.27 -9.15
CA VAL A 258 -6.67 0.00 -9.80
C VAL A 258 -5.39 0.17 -10.62
N THR A 259 -4.59 -0.89 -10.69
CA THR A 259 -3.26 -0.93 -11.33
C THR A 259 -3.15 -2.08 -12.33
N TYR A 260 -4.22 -2.33 -13.10
CA TYR A 260 -4.16 -3.25 -14.24
C TYR A 260 -3.29 -2.69 -15.36
N ASP A 261 -3.48 -1.41 -15.66
CA ASP A 261 -2.50 -0.51 -16.27
C ASP A 261 -1.88 0.30 -15.12
N PRO A 262 -0.56 0.22 -14.85
CA PRO A 262 0.07 0.92 -13.74
C PRO A 262 0.24 2.42 -13.98
N LYS A 263 -0.07 2.96 -15.17
CA LYS A 263 0.28 4.34 -15.55
C LYS A 263 -0.17 5.38 -14.51
N ARG A 264 -1.43 5.37 -14.06
CA ARG A 264 -1.89 6.32 -13.05
C ARG A 264 -1.14 6.12 -11.72
N THR A 265 -0.97 4.88 -11.26
CA THR A 265 -0.24 4.60 -10.01
C THR A 265 1.19 5.13 -10.06
N LEU A 266 1.87 5.01 -11.22
CA LEU A 266 3.18 5.62 -11.46
C LEU A 266 3.11 7.16 -11.44
N GLU A 267 2.13 7.77 -12.11
CA GLU A 267 1.90 9.22 -12.09
C GLU A 267 1.65 9.77 -10.66
N GLU A 268 0.93 9.03 -9.81
CA GLU A 268 0.73 9.39 -8.39
C GLU A 268 1.99 9.18 -7.54
N ILE A 269 2.77 8.10 -7.75
CA ILE A 269 4.07 7.88 -7.06
C ILE A 269 5.03 9.04 -7.39
N ALA A 270 5.15 9.37 -8.68
CA ALA A 270 5.94 10.51 -9.16
C ALA A 270 5.47 11.85 -8.57
N SER A 271 4.17 11.98 -8.27
CA SER A 271 3.58 13.16 -7.63
C SER A 271 3.86 13.20 -6.12
N ALA A 272 3.75 12.06 -5.44
CA ALA A 272 3.99 11.90 -4.01
C ALA A 272 5.47 12.11 -3.65
N LYS A 273 6.42 11.58 -4.43
CA LYS A 273 7.86 11.71 -4.15
C LYS A 273 8.40 13.14 -4.28
N LYS A 274 7.63 14.06 -4.89
CA LYS A 274 7.90 15.51 -4.91
C LYS A 274 7.39 16.24 -3.65
N GLN A 275 6.66 15.54 -2.77
CA GLN A 275 5.89 16.11 -1.67
C GLN A 275 6.09 15.39 -0.33
N ALA A 276 6.84 14.29 -0.30
CA ALA A 276 7.14 13.46 0.86
C ALA A 276 8.58 12.94 0.76
N ASP A 277 9.24 12.77 1.91
CA ASP A 277 10.58 12.19 2.01
C ASP A 277 10.54 10.69 1.65
N ILE A 278 9.51 9.98 2.11
CA ILE A 278 9.29 8.54 1.91
C ILE A 278 7.95 8.28 1.22
N VAL A 279 7.91 7.36 0.26
CA VAL A 279 6.68 6.92 -0.43
C VAL A 279 6.49 5.41 -0.26
N VAL A 280 5.34 5.02 0.29
CA VAL A 280 4.91 3.63 0.52
C VAL A 280 3.78 3.29 -0.45
N VAL A 281 3.86 2.13 -1.10
CA VAL A 281 2.82 1.61 -1.98
C VAL A 281 2.30 0.28 -1.46
N TYR A 282 1.06 0.26 -0.97
CA TYR A 282 0.36 -0.96 -0.55
C TYR A 282 -0.47 -1.50 -1.73
N VAL A 283 -0.28 -2.76 -2.14
CA VAL A 283 -0.84 -3.27 -3.40
C VAL A 283 -1.41 -4.69 -3.29
N HIS A 284 -2.67 -4.85 -3.71
CA HIS A 284 -3.42 -6.10 -3.60
C HIS A 284 -3.38 -6.85 -4.95
N TRP A 285 -2.61 -7.95 -5.03
CA TRP A 285 -2.15 -8.54 -6.31
C TRP A 285 -1.74 -10.03 -6.26
N GLY A 286 -1.33 -10.60 -7.39
CA GLY A 286 -0.78 -11.95 -7.48
C GLY A 286 -1.80 -13.00 -7.92
N GLU A 287 -1.77 -14.15 -7.26
CA GLU A 287 -2.64 -15.31 -7.46
C GLU A 287 -2.81 -16.00 -6.09
N GLU A 288 -4.04 -16.37 -5.72
CA GLU A 288 -4.33 -17.05 -4.45
C GLU A 288 -3.37 -18.24 -4.20
N ARG A 289 -2.75 -18.25 -3.01
CA ARG A 289 -1.93 -19.36 -2.48
C ARG A 289 -0.65 -19.64 -3.27
N LYS A 290 -0.21 -18.68 -4.08
CA LYS A 290 1.06 -18.74 -4.81
C LYS A 290 2.19 -18.22 -3.91
N GLU A 291 3.03 -19.10 -3.36
CA GLU A 291 4.12 -18.67 -2.45
C GLU A 291 5.29 -17.93 -3.16
N MET A 292 5.43 -18.09 -4.48
CA MET A 292 6.39 -17.31 -5.29
C MET A 292 5.69 -16.20 -6.09
N PRO A 293 6.18 -14.95 -6.07
CA PRO A 293 5.58 -13.86 -6.83
C PRO A 293 5.68 -14.07 -8.34
N LEU A 294 4.58 -13.79 -9.04
CA LEU A 294 4.50 -13.86 -10.49
C LEU A 294 5.37 -12.76 -11.15
N ASP A 295 5.85 -13.00 -12.37
CA ASP A 295 6.75 -12.05 -13.05
C ASP A 295 6.15 -10.64 -13.22
N TYR A 296 4.82 -10.52 -13.33
CA TYR A 296 4.17 -9.21 -13.36
C TYR A 296 4.24 -8.49 -12.01
N GLN A 297 4.17 -9.21 -10.87
CA GLN A 297 4.31 -8.59 -9.54
C GLN A 297 5.72 -8.00 -9.41
N LYS A 298 6.75 -8.77 -9.77
CA LYS A 298 8.15 -8.33 -9.72
C LYS A 298 8.41 -7.12 -10.62
N ASN A 299 7.95 -7.17 -11.87
CA ASN A 299 8.12 -6.07 -12.81
C ASN A 299 7.35 -4.81 -12.38
N MET A 300 6.17 -4.97 -11.77
CA MET A 300 5.34 -3.85 -11.28
C MET A 300 5.90 -3.23 -9.99
N ALA A 301 6.37 -4.06 -9.05
CA ALA A 301 7.05 -3.59 -7.84
C ALA A 301 8.29 -2.76 -8.18
N ARG A 302 9.16 -3.29 -9.06
CA ARG A 302 10.35 -2.59 -9.55
C ARG A 302 10.02 -1.29 -10.28
N ALA A 303 8.93 -1.25 -11.06
CA ALA A 303 8.47 -0.03 -11.70
C ALA A 303 7.99 1.03 -10.69
N TYR A 304 7.33 0.64 -9.59
CA TYR A 304 6.97 1.56 -8.52
C TYR A 304 8.21 2.15 -7.82
N ILE A 305 9.22 1.32 -7.53
CA ILE A 305 10.51 1.79 -6.98
C ILE A 305 11.19 2.76 -7.95
N ASP A 306 11.21 2.43 -9.25
CA ASP A 306 11.85 3.25 -10.30
C ASP A 306 11.22 4.63 -10.49
N GLU A 307 9.92 4.76 -10.22
CA GLU A 307 9.19 6.03 -10.28
C GLU A 307 9.25 6.83 -8.95
N GLY A 308 9.79 6.23 -7.89
CA GLY A 308 10.12 6.94 -6.64
C GLY A 308 9.54 6.37 -5.35
N ALA A 309 8.93 5.17 -5.36
CA ALA A 309 8.55 4.48 -4.13
C ALA A 309 9.79 3.99 -3.34
N ASP A 310 9.73 4.04 -2.01
CA ASP A 310 10.79 3.56 -1.12
C ASP A 310 10.44 2.21 -0.47
N ILE A 311 9.15 1.92 -0.33
CA ILE A 311 8.62 0.65 0.16
C ILE A 311 7.42 0.23 -0.70
N VAL A 312 7.38 -1.03 -1.13
CA VAL A 312 6.20 -1.68 -1.72
C VAL A 312 5.77 -2.86 -0.85
N VAL A 313 4.51 -2.88 -0.41
CA VAL A 313 3.94 -3.95 0.44
C VAL A 313 2.77 -4.61 -0.28
N GLY A 314 2.83 -5.93 -0.44
CA GLY A 314 1.80 -6.71 -1.12
C GLY A 314 0.82 -7.43 -0.19
N SER A 315 -0.39 -7.68 -0.69
CA SER A 315 -1.35 -8.63 -0.12
C SER A 315 -2.25 -9.25 -1.21
N HIS A 316 -3.24 -10.08 -0.86
CA HIS A 316 -4.11 -10.95 -1.70
C HIS A 316 -3.72 -12.45 -1.80
N PRO A 317 -2.45 -12.88 -1.91
CA PRO A 317 -2.15 -14.31 -2.03
C PRO A 317 -2.61 -15.17 -0.85
N HIS A 318 -3.02 -14.57 0.28
CA HIS A 318 -3.39 -15.25 1.54
C HIS A 318 -2.30 -16.16 2.12
N VAL A 319 -1.08 -16.07 1.58
CA VAL A 319 0.15 -16.75 2.01
C VAL A 319 1.30 -15.75 1.95
N LEU A 320 2.35 -15.99 2.72
CA LEU A 320 3.59 -15.23 2.61
C LEU A 320 4.21 -15.42 1.22
N GLN A 321 4.73 -14.34 0.66
CA GLN A 321 5.68 -14.33 -0.44
C GLN A 321 6.94 -13.60 0.04
N GLY A 322 8.10 -13.87 -0.56
CA GLY A 322 9.37 -13.30 -0.11
C GLY A 322 9.49 -11.78 -0.21
N LEU A 323 10.62 -11.30 0.31
CA LEU A 323 11.09 -9.93 0.19
C LEU A 323 12.03 -9.78 -1.02
N GLU A 324 12.26 -8.56 -1.46
CA GLU A 324 13.31 -8.19 -2.40
C GLU A 324 13.85 -6.80 -2.02
N PHE A 325 15.16 -6.60 -2.13
CA PHE A 325 15.78 -5.28 -1.96
C PHE A 325 16.28 -4.74 -3.31
N TYR A 326 15.47 -3.88 -3.93
CA TYR A 326 15.71 -3.38 -5.29
C TYR A 326 16.18 -1.93 -5.26
N LYS A 327 17.36 -1.65 -5.83
CA LYS A 327 17.97 -0.30 -5.88
C LYS A 327 18.06 0.41 -4.52
N GLY A 328 18.24 -0.35 -3.43
CA GLY A 328 18.32 0.18 -2.07
C GLY A 328 16.96 0.42 -1.40
N LYS A 329 15.87 -0.10 -1.95
CA LYS A 329 14.48 0.10 -1.50
C LYS A 329 13.76 -1.25 -1.30
N LEU A 330 12.77 -1.28 -0.42
CA LEU A 330 12.13 -2.52 0.04
C LEU A 330 10.93 -2.91 -0.82
N ILE A 331 10.85 -4.20 -1.18
CA ILE A 331 9.65 -4.84 -1.71
C ILE A 331 9.31 -6.04 -0.82
N ALA A 332 8.07 -6.14 -0.36
CA ALA A 332 7.53 -7.32 0.31
C ALA A 332 6.34 -7.84 -0.52
N TYR A 333 6.47 -9.00 -1.16
CA TYR A 333 5.50 -9.39 -2.20
C TYR A 333 4.13 -9.84 -1.66
N SER A 334 4.08 -10.39 -0.44
CA SER A 334 2.84 -10.66 0.30
C SER A 334 3.11 -10.89 1.78
N LEU A 335 2.42 -10.17 2.66
CA LEU A 335 2.42 -10.42 4.10
C LEU A 335 1.43 -11.53 4.54
N GLY A 336 0.71 -12.13 3.60
CA GLY A 336 -0.29 -13.16 3.86
C GLY A 336 -1.55 -12.63 4.55
N ASN A 337 -2.23 -13.49 5.29
CA ASN A 337 -3.38 -13.16 6.13
C ASN A 337 -2.92 -12.71 7.52
N PHE A 338 -3.57 -11.74 8.17
CA PHE A 338 -3.23 -11.35 9.56
C PHE A 338 -4.33 -11.65 10.58
N ILE A 339 -5.54 -11.13 10.37
CA ILE A 339 -6.76 -11.49 11.12
C ILE A 339 -7.68 -12.13 10.08
N PHE A 340 -7.83 -13.46 10.09
CA PHE A 340 -8.52 -14.15 9.00
C PHE A 340 -9.09 -15.51 9.42
N THR A 341 -10.05 -16.02 8.65
CA THR A 341 -10.92 -17.12 9.08
C THR A 341 -10.66 -18.46 8.38
N ASP A 342 -9.45 -18.66 7.84
CA ASP A 342 -9.07 -19.90 7.15
C ASP A 342 -7.98 -20.69 7.90
N SER A 343 -7.48 -21.77 7.28
CA SER A 343 -6.54 -22.71 7.90
C SER A 343 -5.05 -22.41 7.64
N ARG A 344 -4.72 -21.33 6.93
CA ARG A 344 -3.34 -20.88 6.69
C ARG A 344 -2.89 -20.09 7.93
N LYS A 345 -1.78 -20.53 8.52
CA LYS A 345 -1.30 -20.00 9.79
C LYS A 345 -0.22 -18.94 9.59
N ASP A 346 0.78 -19.24 8.77
CA ASP A 346 1.99 -18.44 8.55
C ASP A 346 1.66 -16.98 8.21
N THR A 347 2.15 -16.04 9.02
CA THR A 347 2.02 -14.59 8.80
C THR A 347 3.18 -13.86 9.48
N MET A 348 3.36 -12.56 9.20
CA MET A 348 4.32 -11.72 9.90
C MET A 348 3.83 -10.27 10.02
N VAL A 349 4.36 -9.56 11.02
CA VAL A 349 4.43 -8.09 10.95
C VAL A 349 5.76 -7.74 10.30
N LEU A 350 5.74 -6.86 9.30
CA LEU A 350 6.93 -6.29 8.68
C LEU A 350 7.16 -4.90 9.27
N GLN A 351 8.28 -4.69 9.94
CA GLN A 351 8.72 -3.38 10.42
C GLN A 351 9.79 -2.81 9.50
N ALA A 352 9.74 -1.50 9.28
CA ALA A 352 10.79 -0.75 8.60
C ALA A 352 11.04 0.56 9.36
N GLU A 353 12.28 0.84 9.72
CA GLU A 353 12.69 2.15 10.26
C GLU A 353 13.19 3.00 9.10
N VAL A 354 12.65 4.22 8.97
CA VAL A 354 12.91 5.11 7.84
C VAL A 354 13.32 6.51 8.31
N ASN A 355 14.23 7.12 7.56
CA ASN A 355 14.65 8.51 7.70
C ASN A 355 14.46 9.26 6.36
N LYS A 356 14.91 10.52 6.23
CA LYS A 356 14.75 11.28 4.97
C LYS A 356 15.60 10.75 3.80
N SER A 357 16.60 9.91 4.09
CA SER A 357 17.50 9.30 3.12
C SER A 357 16.93 7.99 2.54
N GLY A 358 16.12 7.26 3.32
CA GLY A 358 15.47 6.02 2.88
C GLY A 358 15.08 5.10 4.04
N VAL A 359 15.11 3.79 3.73
CA VAL A 359 14.94 2.73 4.73
C VAL A 359 16.29 2.43 5.37
N GLU A 360 16.34 2.44 6.70
CA GLU A 360 17.56 2.21 7.49
C GLU A 360 17.66 0.76 7.97
N SER A 361 16.56 0.24 8.53
CA SER A 361 16.46 -1.11 9.07
C SER A 361 15.13 -1.76 8.64
N VAL A 362 15.12 -3.08 8.46
CA VAL A 362 13.91 -3.86 8.18
C VAL A 362 13.92 -5.11 9.04
N ARG A 363 12.77 -5.45 9.60
CA ARG A 363 12.58 -6.62 10.45
C ARG A 363 11.26 -7.32 10.15
N ILE A 364 11.29 -8.65 10.01
CA ILE A 364 10.08 -9.47 10.05
C ILE A 364 9.86 -10.00 11.47
N ILE A 365 8.62 -10.04 11.94
CA ILE A 365 8.24 -10.60 13.23
C ILE A 365 7.33 -11.81 13.00
N PRO A 366 7.85 -13.04 13.11
CA PRO A 366 7.12 -14.29 12.90
C PRO A 366 5.84 -14.41 13.72
N CYS A 367 4.71 -14.55 13.04
CA CYS A 367 3.38 -14.66 13.63
C CYS A 367 2.62 -15.86 13.04
N ARG A 368 1.55 -16.28 13.71
CA ARG A 368 0.65 -17.33 13.24
C ARG A 368 -0.81 -16.99 13.52
N ILE A 369 -1.71 -17.33 12.61
CA ILE A 369 -3.16 -17.25 12.87
C ILE A 369 -3.58 -18.45 13.70
N GLU A 370 -4.13 -18.19 14.90
CA GLU A 370 -4.79 -19.18 15.74
C GLU A 370 -6.12 -18.64 16.25
N ASN A 371 -7.20 -19.41 16.08
CA ASN A 371 -8.56 -19.00 16.47
C ASN A 371 -8.96 -17.62 15.90
N LEU A 372 -8.77 -17.43 14.60
CA LEU A 372 -9.08 -16.20 13.82
C LEU A 372 -8.20 -14.97 14.12
N ARG A 373 -7.23 -15.06 15.05
CA ARG A 373 -6.37 -13.94 15.45
C ARG A 373 -4.88 -14.19 15.22
N PRO A 374 -4.06 -13.13 15.01
CA PRO A 374 -2.61 -13.24 15.01
C PRO A 374 -2.07 -13.53 16.42
N VAL A 375 -1.06 -14.39 16.48
CA VAL A 375 -0.33 -14.81 17.68
C VAL A 375 1.16 -14.80 17.36
N LEU A 376 1.95 -14.11 18.17
CA LEU A 376 3.42 -14.08 18.05
C LEU A 376 4.02 -15.48 18.23
N ILE A 377 4.93 -15.89 17.36
CA ILE A 377 5.67 -17.16 17.53
C ILE A 377 6.77 -16.96 18.57
N LYS A 378 6.52 -17.45 19.79
CA LYS A 378 7.42 -17.33 20.96
C LYS A 378 8.36 -18.52 21.14
N ASP A 379 8.24 -19.54 20.30
CA ASP A 379 9.13 -20.69 20.27
C ASP A 379 10.23 -20.42 19.23
N GLU A 380 11.49 -20.48 19.66
CA GLU A 380 12.65 -20.11 18.84
C GLU A 380 12.78 -21.01 17.60
N GLU A 381 12.59 -22.32 17.74
CA GLU A 381 12.71 -23.29 16.64
C GLU A 381 11.59 -23.09 15.61
N GLU A 382 10.37 -22.78 16.03
CA GLU A 382 9.24 -22.46 15.15
C GLU A 382 9.36 -21.05 14.52
N SER A 383 10.02 -20.11 15.20
CA SER A 383 10.31 -18.76 14.70
C SER A 383 11.36 -18.83 13.58
N SER A 384 12.50 -19.48 13.84
CA SER A 384 13.56 -19.70 12.85
C SER A 384 13.04 -20.38 11.59
N LYS A 385 12.22 -21.44 11.70
CA LYS A 385 11.60 -22.10 10.53
C LYS A 385 10.79 -21.14 9.65
N LEU A 386 10.12 -20.14 10.24
CA LEU A 386 9.34 -19.18 9.47
C LEU A 386 10.22 -18.09 8.85
N ILE A 387 11.30 -17.69 9.54
CA ILE A 387 12.33 -16.80 8.99
C ILE A 387 13.03 -17.46 7.79
N GLU A 388 13.54 -18.68 7.96
CA GLU A 388 14.15 -19.49 6.89
C GLU A 388 13.19 -19.69 5.71
N LYS A 389 11.88 -19.90 5.98
CA LYS A 389 10.86 -19.97 4.93
C LYS A 389 10.77 -18.66 4.16
N VAL A 390 10.63 -17.51 4.83
CA VAL A 390 10.53 -16.21 4.16
C VAL A 390 11.81 -15.91 3.37
N GLU A 391 12.99 -16.13 3.95
CA GLU A 391 14.28 -15.99 3.27
C GLU A 391 14.35 -16.87 2.00
N SER A 392 13.93 -18.13 2.06
CA SER A 392 13.94 -19.05 0.92
C SER A 392 13.00 -18.66 -0.24
N LEU A 393 12.01 -17.80 0.03
CA LEU A 393 11.09 -17.23 -0.97
C LEU A 393 11.57 -15.86 -1.50
N SER A 394 12.63 -15.29 -0.91
CA SER A 394 13.11 -13.92 -1.12
C SER A 394 14.22 -13.80 -2.16
N PHE A 395 14.56 -12.55 -2.51
CA PHE A 395 15.55 -12.21 -3.54
C PHE A 395 16.57 -11.19 -2.99
N ASP A 396 17.86 -11.50 -3.13
CA ASP A 396 19.00 -10.63 -2.81
C ASP A 396 19.07 -10.08 -1.37
N VAL A 397 18.45 -10.77 -0.42
CA VAL A 397 18.50 -10.53 1.03
C VAL A 397 19.05 -11.74 1.79
N GLU A 398 19.47 -11.53 3.03
CA GLU A 398 19.60 -12.58 4.07
C GLU A 398 18.78 -12.15 5.29
N ILE A 399 18.28 -13.08 6.10
CA ILE A 399 17.46 -12.76 7.29
C ILE A 399 18.00 -13.47 8.52
N ASN A 400 18.42 -12.70 9.53
CA ASN A 400 18.96 -13.25 10.77
C ASN A 400 17.84 -13.81 11.68
N MET A 401 18.23 -14.60 12.69
CA MET A 401 17.28 -15.31 13.57
C MET A 401 16.47 -14.39 14.50
N ASP A 402 16.87 -13.13 14.67
CA ASP A 402 16.08 -12.09 15.34
C ASP A 402 15.04 -11.45 14.39
N GLY A 403 15.03 -11.85 13.12
CA GLY A 403 14.13 -11.39 12.07
C GLY A 403 14.61 -10.16 11.31
N PHE A 404 15.80 -9.62 11.60
CA PHE A 404 16.34 -8.48 10.85
C PHE A 404 16.84 -8.92 9.48
N VAL A 405 16.50 -8.14 8.46
CA VAL A 405 16.88 -8.37 7.07
C VAL A 405 18.19 -7.65 6.80
N ASP A 406 19.25 -8.39 6.47
CA ASP A 406 20.49 -7.84 5.94
C ASP A 406 20.39 -7.74 4.42
N PHE A 407 20.77 -6.59 3.89
CA PHE A 407 20.75 -6.32 2.45
C PHE A 407 22.14 -6.59 1.91
N LYS A 408 22.26 -7.54 0.97
CA LYS A 408 23.56 -7.79 0.34
C LYS A 408 24.04 -6.54 -0.40
N LYS A 409 24.98 -5.81 0.24
CA LYS A 409 25.80 -4.81 -0.43
C LYS A 409 26.45 -5.47 -1.65
N LEU A 410 25.98 -5.09 -2.84
CA LEU A 410 26.62 -5.42 -4.11
C LEU A 410 27.89 -4.58 -4.32
N GLU A 411 28.80 -4.61 -3.34
CA GLU A 411 30.15 -4.08 -3.46
C GLU A 411 31.09 -5.18 -3.98
N SER A 412 31.60 -4.97 -5.20
CA SER A 412 32.47 -5.88 -5.98
C SER A 412 31.81 -7.20 -6.42
N GLY A 413 31.62 -7.38 -7.75
CA GLY A 413 30.88 -8.55 -8.25
C GLY A 413 31.13 -9.00 -9.70
N THR A 414 31.44 -8.12 -10.66
CA THR A 414 32.05 -8.52 -11.95
C THR A 414 32.67 -7.34 -12.70
N SER A 415 33.68 -7.65 -13.52
CA SER A 415 34.50 -6.74 -14.34
C SER A 415 34.05 -6.67 -15.79
#